data_AF-A0A2V9SQ53-F1
#
_entry.id   AF-A0A2V9SQ53-F1
#
_cell.length_a   1.000
_cell.length_b   1.000
_cell.length_c   1.000
_cell.angle_alpha   90.00
_cell.angle_beta   90.00
_cell.angle_gamma   90.00
#
_symmetry.space_group_name_H-M   'P 1'
#
loop_
_entity.id
_entity.type
_entity.pdbx_description
1 polymer ?
#
loop_
_entity_poly.entity_id
_entity_poly.type
_entity_poly.pdbx_seq_one_letter_code
_entity_poly.pdbx_strand_id
1 'polypeptide(L)'
;MAERNAIEQIVERVVSQILESHVPQLRVDLVRRVMEELQPHLGQTSRPQSQENSPANLLKAISAIHAGTTQKEILRTLLDNTVRYSGRVALFVVKGGAATGWQGRGFENNDDVKDFVLDLTMGAAARAMQARMAFAGTAADVDPQLIAQFGGPSDDQMLILPLLLKDKVAALVYADGGDGSGKMDAAALEVLVTATSAWLEVASLRKQAPKDGAGEAGGERHPSMWPPQLRNTLRLMQSPNQILWFLPVQRPRQRRPPMILPSCRPKKRISTARLSVSPGCW
;
A
#
# COMPACT_ATOMS: atom_id res chain seq x y z
N MET A 1 41.36 13.80 -19.87
CA MET A 1 40.29 13.01 -19.20
C MET A 1 39.64 13.76 -18.05
N ALA A 2 40.37 14.52 -17.21
CA ALA A 2 39.81 15.28 -16.09
C ALA A 2 38.79 16.37 -16.50
N GLU A 3 39.04 17.11 -17.59
CA GLU A 3 38.11 18.16 -18.08
C GLU A 3 36.74 17.64 -18.53
N ARG A 4 36.71 16.44 -19.15
CA ARG A 4 35.46 15.84 -19.63
C ARG A 4 34.52 15.51 -18.46
N ASN A 5 35.10 15.10 -17.33
CA ASN A 5 34.38 14.78 -16.10
C ASN A 5 33.88 16.06 -15.39
N ALA A 6 34.63 17.17 -15.47
CA ALA A 6 34.21 18.46 -14.93
C ALA A 6 33.00 19.04 -15.69
N ILE A 7 32.97 18.88 -17.02
CA ILE A 7 31.85 19.35 -17.85
C ILE A 7 30.58 18.53 -17.54
N GLU A 8 30.69 17.21 -17.39
CA GLU A 8 29.55 16.34 -17.03
C GLU A 8 28.94 16.75 -15.68
N GLN A 9 29.77 17.00 -14.65
CA GLN A 9 29.32 17.46 -13.34
C GLN A 9 28.64 18.84 -13.39
N ILE A 10 29.14 19.75 -14.22
CA ILE A 10 28.53 21.07 -14.41
C ILE A 10 27.16 20.93 -15.08
N VAL A 11 27.07 20.12 -16.13
CA VAL A 11 25.80 19.88 -16.84
C VAL A 11 24.78 19.24 -15.92
N GLU A 12 25.13 18.19 -15.19
CA GLU A 12 24.22 17.51 -14.26
C GLU A 12 23.70 18.44 -13.17
N ARG A 13 24.58 19.27 -12.60
CA ARG A 13 24.20 20.28 -11.59
C ARG A 13 23.25 21.33 -12.16
N VAL A 14 23.55 21.89 -13.32
CA VAL A 14 22.74 22.94 -13.96
C VAL A 14 21.38 22.38 -14.36
N VAL A 15 21.34 21.19 -14.97
CA VAL A 15 20.10 20.52 -15.36
C VAL A 15 19.25 20.21 -14.14
N SER A 16 19.84 19.70 -13.06
CA SER A 16 19.12 19.42 -11.80
C SER A 16 18.54 20.70 -11.19
N GLN A 17 19.31 21.79 -11.13
CA GLN A 17 18.82 23.07 -10.62
C GLN A 17 17.67 23.64 -11.46
N ILE A 18 17.78 23.56 -12.78
CA ILE A 18 16.73 24.05 -13.70
C ILE A 18 15.46 23.20 -13.56
N LEU A 19 15.59 21.87 -13.55
CA LEU A 19 14.45 20.97 -13.35
C LEU A 19 13.76 21.21 -12.01
N GLU A 20 14.53 21.34 -10.91
CA GLU A 20 13.97 21.64 -9.59
C GLU A 20 13.25 22.99 -9.55
N SER A 21 13.74 24.00 -10.28
CA SER A 21 13.06 25.30 -10.37
C SER A 21 11.76 25.26 -11.19
N HIS A 22 11.71 24.44 -12.24
CA HIS A 22 10.57 24.40 -13.16
C HIS A 22 9.48 23.40 -12.77
N VAL A 23 9.81 22.33 -12.03
CA VAL A 23 8.83 21.33 -11.57
C VAL A 23 7.66 21.96 -10.78
N PRO A 24 7.87 22.90 -9.85
CA PRO A 24 6.77 23.58 -9.16
C PRO A 24 5.86 24.36 -10.12
N GLN A 25 6.43 25.07 -11.09
CA GLN A 25 5.68 25.84 -12.09
C GLN A 25 4.87 24.92 -13.00
N LEU A 26 5.49 23.85 -13.51
CA LEU A 26 4.83 22.84 -14.32
C LEU A 26 3.67 22.19 -13.57
N ARG A 27 3.81 21.93 -12.27
CA ARG A 27 2.71 21.40 -11.43
C ARG A 27 1.54 22.37 -11.37
N VAL A 28 1.80 23.66 -11.15
CA VAL A 28 0.75 24.70 -11.09
C VAL A 28 0.04 24.82 -12.43
N ASP A 29 0.78 24.86 -13.54
CA ASP A 29 0.22 24.94 -14.88
C ASP A 29 -0.56 23.69 -15.27
N LEU A 30 -0.08 22.50 -14.89
CA LEU A 30 -0.79 21.24 -15.13
C LEU A 30 -2.11 21.21 -14.37
N VAL A 31 -2.09 21.52 -13.06
CA VAL A 31 -3.32 21.57 -12.24
C VAL A 31 -4.30 22.59 -12.81
N ARG A 32 -3.83 23.77 -13.20
CA ARG A 32 -4.66 24.82 -13.79
C ARG A 32 -5.33 24.36 -15.09
N ARG A 33 -4.55 23.84 -16.05
CA ARG A 33 -5.07 23.37 -17.35
C ARG A 33 -6.02 22.20 -17.19
N VAL A 34 -5.71 21.25 -16.31
CA VAL A 34 -6.60 20.12 -16.01
C VAL A 34 -7.92 20.62 -15.43
N MET A 35 -7.90 21.61 -14.53
CA MET A 35 -9.12 22.19 -13.97
C MET A 35 -9.94 22.97 -14.99
N GLU A 36 -9.28 23.70 -15.90
CA GLU A 36 -9.95 24.40 -17.01
C GLU A 36 -10.66 23.43 -17.95
N GLU A 37 -10.02 22.31 -18.30
CA GLU A 37 -10.56 21.32 -19.24
C GLU A 37 -11.66 20.43 -18.62
N LEU A 38 -11.58 20.16 -17.31
CA LEU A 38 -12.57 19.34 -16.61
C LEU A 38 -13.86 20.13 -16.26
N GLN A 39 -13.79 21.45 -16.06
CA GLN A 39 -14.95 22.31 -15.75
C GLN A 39 -16.18 22.10 -16.66
N PRO A 40 -16.07 22.11 -18.00
CA PRO A 40 -17.22 21.93 -18.88
C PRO A 40 -17.83 20.51 -18.81
N HIS A 41 -17.03 19.51 -18.41
CA HIS A 41 -17.45 18.11 -18.30
C HIS A 41 -18.12 17.79 -16.95
N LEU A 42 -17.74 18.51 -15.89
CA LEU A 42 -18.31 18.38 -14.55
C LEU A 42 -19.73 18.98 -14.45
N GLY A 43 -20.06 19.96 -15.28
CA GLY A 43 -21.41 20.57 -15.32
C GLY A 43 -22.47 19.72 -16.02
N GLN A 44 -22.07 18.78 -16.90
CA GLN A 44 -22.98 18.02 -17.75
C GLN A 44 -23.39 16.66 -17.14
N THR A 45 -22.70 16.21 -16.10
CA THR A 45 -23.00 14.96 -15.37
C THR A 45 -23.77 15.25 -14.08
N SER A 46 -24.82 16.06 -14.15
CA SER A 46 -25.71 16.31 -13.01
C SER A 46 -26.71 15.17 -12.81
N ARG A 47 -26.25 14.02 -12.32
CA ARG A 47 -27.02 13.24 -11.34
C ARG A 47 -26.58 13.74 -9.96
N PRO A 48 -27.43 13.74 -8.92
CA PRO A 48 -27.01 14.11 -7.57
C PRO A 48 -26.09 13.03 -7.00
N GLN A 49 -24.88 12.91 -7.52
CA GLN A 49 -23.79 12.20 -6.87
C GLN A 49 -23.34 13.11 -5.74
N SER A 50 -23.65 12.68 -4.52
CA SER A 50 -23.24 13.25 -3.24
C SER A 50 -21.93 14.05 -3.33
N GLN A 51 -21.95 15.30 -2.83
CA GLN A 51 -20.81 16.21 -2.69
C GLN A 51 -19.50 15.57 -2.18
N GLU A 52 -19.59 14.39 -1.57
CA GLU A 52 -18.48 13.56 -1.12
C GLU A 52 -17.52 13.08 -2.22
N ASN A 53 -17.97 12.83 -3.46
CA ASN A 53 -17.12 12.33 -4.54
C ASN A 53 -16.74 13.44 -5.55
N SER A 54 -16.69 14.70 -5.10
CA SER A 54 -16.30 15.83 -5.94
C SER A 54 -14.85 15.69 -6.45
N PRO A 55 -14.53 16.17 -7.67
CA PRO A 55 -13.15 16.28 -8.18
C PRO A 55 -12.23 17.06 -7.24
N ALA A 56 -12.76 18.03 -6.47
CA ALA A 56 -11.98 18.74 -5.46
C ALA A 56 -11.48 17.81 -4.33
N ASN A 57 -12.29 16.82 -3.94
CA ASN A 57 -11.89 15.82 -2.94
C ASN A 57 -10.84 14.87 -3.50
N LEU A 58 -10.94 14.49 -4.77
CA LEU A 58 -9.94 13.66 -5.45
C LEU A 58 -8.59 14.38 -5.51
N LEU A 59 -8.58 15.65 -5.89
CA LEU A 59 -7.37 16.48 -5.89
C LEU A 59 -6.77 16.65 -4.49
N LYS A 60 -7.62 16.81 -3.46
CA LYS A 60 -7.19 16.86 -2.06
C LYS A 60 -6.55 15.55 -1.63
N ALA A 61 -7.11 14.41 -2.00
CA ALA A 61 -6.56 13.09 -1.73
C ALA A 61 -5.20 12.89 -2.39
N ILE A 62 -5.06 13.23 -3.68
CA ILE A 62 -3.77 13.19 -4.39
C ILE A 62 -2.74 14.10 -3.70
N SER A 63 -3.14 15.31 -3.33
CA SER A 63 -2.26 16.25 -2.64
C SER A 63 -1.79 15.73 -1.28
N ALA A 64 -2.67 15.06 -0.53
CA ALA A 64 -2.32 14.43 0.74
C ALA A 64 -1.32 13.27 0.56
N ILE A 65 -1.53 12.42 -0.46
CA ILE A 65 -0.58 11.35 -0.81
C ILE A 65 0.79 11.93 -1.15
N HIS A 66 0.82 13.02 -1.93
CA HIS A 66 2.07 13.68 -2.33
C HIS A 66 2.78 14.41 -1.19
N ALA A 67 2.08 14.73 -0.10
CA ALA A 67 2.70 15.32 1.09
C ALA A 67 3.51 14.29 1.91
N GLY A 68 3.26 12.99 1.70
CA GLY A 68 3.96 11.93 2.40
C GLY A 68 5.45 11.90 2.09
N THR A 69 6.27 11.76 3.14
CA THR A 69 7.75 11.78 3.05
C THR A 69 8.37 10.39 3.16
N THR A 70 7.57 9.42 3.61
CA THR A 70 7.97 8.00 3.72
C THR A 70 7.03 7.11 2.93
N GLN A 71 7.55 5.97 2.42
CA GLN A 71 6.74 5.01 1.67
C GLN A 71 5.55 4.51 2.49
N LYS A 72 5.78 4.19 3.76
CA LYS A 72 4.72 3.75 4.69
C LYS A 72 3.63 4.80 4.87
N GLU A 73 4.01 6.06 5.01
CA GLU A 73 3.06 7.17 5.12
C GLU A 73 2.23 7.31 3.83
N ILE A 74 2.90 7.37 2.68
CA ILE A 74 2.26 7.47 1.35
C ILE A 74 1.20 6.36 1.17
N LEU A 75 1.57 5.10 1.44
CA LEU A 75 0.67 3.95 1.26
C LEU A 75 -0.49 3.93 2.28
N ARG A 76 -0.26 4.39 3.51
CA ARG A 76 -1.35 4.55 4.49
C ARG A 76 -2.33 5.64 4.03
N THR A 77 -1.80 6.78 3.62
CA THR A 77 -2.61 7.89 3.10
C THR A 77 -3.38 7.48 1.86
N LEU A 78 -2.82 6.65 0.98
CA LEU A 78 -3.57 6.06 -0.13
C LEU A 78 -4.80 5.30 0.40
N LEU A 79 -4.61 4.33 1.30
CA LEU A 79 -5.72 3.51 1.83
C LEU A 79 -6.79 4.35 2.55
N ASP A 80 -6.36 5.34 3.32
CA ASP A 80 -7.25 6.23 4.07
C ASP A 80 -8.10 7.12 3.14
N ASN A 81 -7.65 7.36 1.90
CA ASN A 81 -8.40 8.11 0.90
C ASN A 81 -9.21 7.22 -0.05
N THR A 82 -8.74 6.01 -0.38
CA THR A 82 -9.46 5.09 -1.28
C THR A 82 -10.75 4.55 -0.67
N VAL A 83 -10.83 4.41 0.65
CA VAL A 83 -12.09 4.03 1.35
C VAL A 83 -13.20 5.08 1.20
N ARG A 84 -12.88 6.28 0.69
CA ARG A 84 -13.92 7.27 0.33
C ARG A 84 -14.58 6.93 -1.00
N TYR A 85 -13.94 6.11 -1.83
CA TYR A 85 -14.37 5.76 -3.18
C TYR A 85 -14.69 4.26 -3.32
N SER A 86 -14.53 3.49 -2.24
CA SER A 86 -14.81 2.06 -2.12
C SER A 86 -15.42 1.79 -0.74
N GLY A 87 -16.19 0.71 -0.59
CA GLY A 87 -16.63 0.24 0.73
C GLY A 87 -15.48 -0.37 1.53
N ARG A 88 -14.68 -1.22 0.87
CA ARG A 88 -13.47 -1.83 1.45
C ARG A 88 -12.29 -1.72 0.52
N VAL A 89 -11.11 -1.65 1.10
CA VAL A 89 -9.85 -1.61 0.35
C VAL A 89 -8.74 -2.32 1.11
N ALA A 90 -7.97 -3.16 0.43
CA ALA A 90 -6.80 -3.85 0.99
C ALA A 90 -5.57 -3.69 0.09
N LEU A 91 -4.41 -3.45 0.70
CA LEU A 91 -3.13 -3.43 0.00
C LEU A 91 -2.39 -4.75 0.25
N PHE A 92 -1.96 -5.39 -0.83
CA PHE A 92 -1.09 -6.56 -0.81
C PHE A 92 0.27 -6.20 -1.42
N VAL A 93 1.35 -6.41 -0.67
CA VAL A 93 2.71 -6.15 -1.14
C VAL A 93 3.23 -7.40 -1.87
N VAL A 94 3.75 -7.21 -3.08
CA VAL A 94 4.30 -8.30 -3.88
C VAL A 94 5.80 -8.45 -3.60
N LYS A 95 6.20 -9.61 -3.10
CA LYS A 95 7.61 -9.94 -2.85
C LYS A 95 7.87 -11.41 -3.18
N GLY A 96 8.90 -11.66 -4.00
CA GLY A 96 9.30 -13.02 -4.35
C GLY A 96 8.21 -13.84 -5.05
N GLY A 97 7.29 -13.18 -5.76
CA GLY A 97 6.17 -13.83 -6.44
C GLY A 97 4.96 -14.13 -5.55
N ALA A 98 4.98 -13.74 -4.27
CA ALA A 98 3.84 -13.82 -3.38
C ALA A 98 3.29 -12.42 -3.08
N ALA A 99 1.96 -12.29 -2.98
CA ALA A 99 1.29 -11.08 -2.52
C ALA A 99 0.85 -11.27 -1.07
N THR A 100 1.39 -10.48 -0.15
CA THR A 100 1.07 -10.54 1.28
C THR A 100 0.37 -9.28 1.74
N GLY A 101 -0.73 -9.44 2.46
CA GLY A 101 -1.57 -8.38 2.95
C GLY A 101 -0.82 -7.51 3.93
N TRP A 102 -0.85 -6.21 3.66
CA TRP A 102 -0.17 -5.22 4.48
C TRP A 102 -1.14 -4.54 5.42
N GLN A 103 -2.21 -3.96 4.87
CA GLN A 103 -3.27 -3.27 5.61
C GLN A 103 -4.58 -3.24 4.82
N GLY A 104 -5.71 -3.28 5.53
CA GLY A 104 -7.04 -3.02 4.98
C GLY A 104 -7.73 -1.80 5.60
N ARG A 105 -8.80 -1.33 4.95
CA ARG A 105 -9.79 -0.37 5.47
C ARG A 105 -11.19 -0.83 5.07
N GLY A 106 -12.18 -0.55 5.91
CA GLY A 106 -13.59 -0.89 5.66
C GLY A 106 -13.96 -2.34 5.98
N PHE A 107 -13.00 -3.19 6.37
CA PHE A 107 -13.31 -4.53 6.86
C PHE A 107 -13.81 -4.47 8.30
N GLU A 108 -14.58 -5.48 8.71
CA GLU A 108 -15.03 -5.63 10.11
C GLU A 108 -13.85 -5.53 11.08
N ASN A 109 -12.74 -6.20 10.73
CA ASN A 109 -11.46 -6.04 11.39
C ASN A 109 -10.34 -5.82 10.35
N ASN A 110 -9.85 -4.59 10.28
CA ASN A 110 -8.81 -4.18 9.32
C ASN A 110 -7.46 -4.88 9.54
N ASP A 111 -7.18 -5.36 10.76
CA ASP A 111 -5.92 -6.02 11.08
C ASP A 111 -5.87 -7.46 10.55
N ASP A 112 -7.03 -8.08 10.26
CA ASP A 112 -7.09 -9.46 9.75
C ASP A 112 -6.58 -9.59 8.30
N VAL A 113 -6.53 -8.48 7.56
CA VAL A 113 -5.89 -8.40 6.24
C VAL A 113 -4.38 -8.60 6.34
N LYS A 114 -3.78 -8.24 7.48
CA LYS A 114 -2.33 -8.31 7.64
C LYS A 114 -1.86 -9.76 7.56
N ASP A 115 -0.77 -9.98 6.82
CA ASP A 115 -0.14 -11.29 6.62
C ASP A 115 -1.00 -12.30 5.83
N PHE A 116 -2.20 -11.92 5.35
CA PHE A 116 -3.00 -12.73 4.42
C PHE A 116 -2.25 -12.92 3.10
N VAL A 117 -2.26 -14.13 2.54
CA VAL A 117 -1.60 -14.41 1.25
C VAL A 117 -2.65 -14.44 0.16
N LEU A 118 -2.55 -13.50 -0.78
CA LEU A 118 -3.43 -13.44 -1.94
C LEU A 118 -2.89 -14.34 -3.05
N ASP A 119 -3.74 -15.20 -3.61
CA ASP A 119 -3.39 -16.03 -4.75
C ASP A 119 -3.17 -15.18 -6.02
N LEU A 120 -1.98 -15.29 -6.61
CA LEU A 120 -1.58 -14.60 -7.84
C LEU A 120 -1.62 -15.50 -9.09
N THR A 121 -2.08 -16.74 -8.96
CA THR A 121 -2.07 -17.73 -10.05
C THR A 121 -3.39 -17.80 -10.81
N MET A 122 -4.46 -17.24 -10.26
CA MET A 122 -5.79 -17.23 -10.86
C MET A 122 -6.54 -15.91 -10.65
N GLY A 123 -7.70 -15.79 -11.31
CA GLY A 123 -8.63 -14.69 -11.12
C GLY A 123 -8.11 -13.32 -11.56
N ALA A 124 -8.68 -12.28 -10.98
CA ALA A 124 -8.33 -10.90 -11.30
C ALA A 124 -6.92 -10.52 -10.88
N ALA A 125 -6.42 -11.06 -9.76
CA ALA A 125 -5.07 -10.79 -9.28
C ALA A 125 -4.00 -11.26 -10.28
N ALA A 126 -4.14 -12.47 -10.83
CA ALA A 126 -3.26 -12.97 -11.88
C ALA A 126 -3.32 -12.10 -13.15
N ARG A 127 -4.52 -11.72 -13.59
CA ARG A 127 -4.70 -10.87 -14.78
C ARG A 127 -4.08 -9.49 -14.59
N ALA A 128 -4.29 -8.85 -13.44
CA ALA A 128 -3.69 -7.55 -13.12
C ALA A 128 -2.16 -7.63 -13.02
N MET A 129 -1.62 -8.72 -12.47
CA MET A 129 -0.18 -8.99 -12.44
C MET A 129 0.42 -9.13 -13.83
N GLN A 130 -0.25 -9.85 -14.74
CA GLN A 130 0.21 -10.09 -16.10
C GLN A 130 0.09 -8.85 -16.99
N ALA A 131 -1.09 -8.21 -16.99
CA ALA A 131 -1.39 -7.07 -17.85
C ALA A 131 -0.78 -5.75 -17.32
N ARG A 132 -0.46 -5.69 -16.01
CA ARG A 132 -0.03 -4.46 -15.32
C ARG A 132 -1.07 -3.33 -15.44
N MET A 133 -2.33 -3.72 -15.49
CA MET A 133 -3.48 -2.81 -15.63
C MET A 133 -4.53 -3.15 -14.59
N ALA A 134 -5.39 -2.18 -14.31
CA ALA A 134 -6.59 -2.37 -13.51
C ALA A 134 -7.45 -3.51 -14.09
N PHE A 135 -8.01 -4.33 -13.22
CA PHE A 135 -8.98 -5.36 -13.61
C PHE A 135 -10.22 -5.25 -12.74
N ALA A 136 -11.36 -4.94 -13.37
CA ALA A 136 -12.67 -5.03 -12.74
C ALA A 136 -13.23 -6.44 -12.94
N GLY A 137 -13.83 -7.00 -11.89
CA GLY A 137 -14.40 -8.35 -11.93
C GLY A 137 -15.52 -8.50 -10.90
N THR A 138 -15.96 -9.74 -10.70
CA THR A 138 -16.98 -10.09 -9.71
C THR A 138 -16.39 -10.91 -8.57
N ALA A 139 -17.21 -11.31 -7.59
CA ALA A 139 -16.76 -12.18 -6.50
C ALA A 139 -16.15 -13.50 -7.01
N ALA A 140 -16.60 -13.97 -8.18
CA ALA A 140 -16.08 -15.19 -8.80
C ALA A 140 -14.64 -15.05 -9.35
N ASP A 141 -14.20 -13.82 -9.61
CA ASP A 141 -12.82 -13.52 -10.05
C ASP A 141 -11.86 -13.28 -8.88
N VAL A 142 -12.37 -13.23 -7.64
CA VAL A 142 -11.57 -13.04 -6.41
C VAL A 142 -11.03 -14.39 -5.93
N ASP A 143 -9.89 -14.35 -5.24
CA ASP A 143 -9.39 -15.48 -4.47
C ASP A 143 -10.49 -16.03 -3.52
N PRO A 144 -10.89 -17.31 -3.66
CA PRO A 144 -11.92 -17.91 -2.82
C PRO A 144 -11.59 -17.86 -1.31
N GLN A 145 -10.30 -17.86 -0.93
CA GLN A 145 -9.92 -17.73 0.48
C GLN A 145 -10.18 -16.32 1.02
N LEU A 146 -10.02 -15.31 0.18
CA LEU A 146 -10.33 -13.92 0.53
C LEU A 146 -11.84 -13.76 0.74
N ILE A 147 -12.65 -14.33 -0.15
CA ILE A 147 -14.11 -14.35 0.00
C ILE A 147 -14.54 -15.13 1.24
N ALA A 148 -13.92 -16.29 1.51
CA ALA A 148 -14.25 -17.09 2.68
C ALA A 148 -13.91 -16.40 4.00
N GLN A 149 -12.82 -15.63 4.05
CA GLN A 149 -12.35 -14.96 5.27
C GLN A 149 -13.02 -13.60 5.50
N PHE A 150 -13.21 -12.81 4.45
CA PHE A 150 -13.69 -11.43 4.56
C PHE A 150 -15.11 -11.21 4.02
N GLY A 151 -15.72 -12.23 3.41
CA GLY A 151 -17.01 -12.10 2.75
C GLY A 151 -16.91 -11.48 1.36
N GLY A 152 -17.91 -11.78 0.52
CA GLY A 152 -17.98 -11.24 -0.84
C GLY A 152 -18.41 -9.77 -0.89
N PRO A 153 -18.16 -9.10 -2.03
CA PRO A 153 -18.63 -7.74 -2.29
C PRO A 153 -20.16 -7.65 -2.35
N SER A 154 -20.76 -6.63 -1.72
CA SER A 154 -22.23 -6.48 -1.63
C SER A 154 -22.94 -6.30 -2.98
N ASP A 155 -22.26 -5.71 -3.96
CA ASP A 155 -22.75 -5.45 -5.32
C ASP A 155 -22.23 -6.46 -6.36
N ASP A 156 -21.55 -7.52 -5.90
CA ASP A 156 -20.84 -8.49 -6.74
C ASP A 156 -19.81 -7.84 -7.70
N GLN A 157 -19.30 -6.65 -7.35
CA GLN A 157 -18.27 -5.95 -8.11
C GLN A 157 -17.00 -5.80 -7.27
N MET A 158 -15.84 -5.89 -7.93
CA MET A 158 -14.55 -5.62 -7.30
C MET A 158 -13.53 -5.10 -8.31
N LEU A 159 -12.45 -4.53 -7.79
CA LEU A 159 -11.37 -3.97 -8.59
C LEU A 159 -10.02 -4.39 -8.01
N ILE A 160 -9.13 -4.89 -8.88
CA ILE A 160 -7.71 -5.07 -8.58
C ILE A 160 -6.92 -4.01 -9.34
N LEU A 161 -6.17 -3.18 -8.61
CA LEU A 161 -5.34 -2.12 -9.14
C LEU A 161 -3.87 -2.40 -8.87
N PRO A 162 -3.02 -2.58 -9.90
CA PRO A 162 -1.59 -2.74 -9.70
C PRO A 162 -0.93 -1.40 -9.37
N LEU A 163 -0.13 -1.39 -8.30
CA LEU A 163 0.79 -0.31 -7.98
C LEU A 163 2.15 -0.63 -8.59
N LEU A 164 2.55 0.17 -9.57
CA LEU A 164 3.74 -0.04 -10.37
C LEU A 164 4.93 0.75 -9.82
N LEU A 165 6.10 0.12 -9.77
CA LEU A 165 7.39 0.77 -9.52
C LEU A 165 8.39 0.28 -10.56
N LYS A 166 8.91 1.19 -11.40
CA LYS A 166 9.83 0.88 -12.50
C LYS A 166 9.30 -0.24 -13.40
N ASP A 167 8.05 -0.07 -13.85
CA ASP A 167 7.30 -1.03 -14.66
C ASP A 167 7.01 -2.40 -14.01
N LYS A 168 7.32 -2.60 -12.72
CA LYS A 168 7.03 -3.84 -12.00
C LYS A 168 5.88 -3.64 -11.03
N VAL A 169 4.98 -4.63 -10.94
CA VAL A 169 3.92 -4.63 -9.94
C VAL A 169 4.55 -4.86 -8.57
N ALA A 170 4.59 -3.80 -7.76
CA ALA A 170 5.17 -3.82 -6.42
C ALA A 170 4.12 -4.10 -5.34
N ALA A 171 2.87 -3.76 -5.62
CA ALA A 171 1.72 -4.07 -4.77
C ALA A 171 0.44 -4.18 -5.61
N LEU A 172 -0.58 -4.82 -5.05
CA LEU A 172 -1.94 -4.85 -5.57
C LEU A 172 -2.86 -4.20 -4.56
N VAL A 173 -3.78 -3.36 -5.03
CA VAL A 173 -4.87 -2.80 -4.24
C VAL A 173 -6.15 -3.52 -4.65
N TYR A 174 -6.75 -4.24 -3.72
CA TYR A 174 -8.11 -4.76 -3.82
C TYR A 174 -9.09 -3.70 -3.34
N ALA A 175 -10.19 -3.48 -4.05
CA ALA A 175 -11.28 -2.62 -3.63
C ALA A 175 -12.65 -3.23 -4.00
N ASP A 176 -13.63 -3.07 -3.12
CA ASP A 176 -15.00 -3.47 -3.38
C ASP A 176 -16.05 -2.60 -2.67
N GLY A 177 -17.34 -2.88 -2.91
CA GLY A 177 -18.49 -2.18 -2.30
C GLY A 177 -18.73 -2.46 -0.81
N GLY A 178 -17.99 -3.38 -0.20
CA GLY A 178 -18.15 -3.77 1.20
C GLY A 178 -19.39 -4.58 1.50
N ASP A 179 -19.87 -4.48 2.75
CA ASP A 179 -21.15 -5.02 3.23
C ASP A 179 -22.29 -3.97 3.19
N GLY A 180 -21.96 -2.73 2.81
CA GLY A 180 -22.85 -1.57 2.80
C GLY A 180 -23.31 -1.15 1.40
N SER A 181 -23.40 0.17 1.18
CA SER A 181 -24.10 0.82 0.05
C SER A 181 -23.55 0.55 -1.36
N GLY A 182 -22.60 -0.35 -1.55
CA GLY A 182 -22.03 -0.65 -2.88
C GLY A 182 -21.26 0.54 -3.46
N LYS A 183 -20.64 1.36 -2.61
CA LYS A 183 -19.89 2.54 -3.06
C LYS A 183 -18.65 2.07 -3.81
N MET A 184 -18.61 2.33 -5.12
CA MET A 184 -17.42 2.08 -5.92
C MET A 184 -17.29 3.11 -7.06
N ASP A 185 -16.21 3.88 -7.03
CA ASP A 185 -15.81 4.82 -8.08
C ASP A 185 -14.47 4.36 -8.66
N ALA A 186 -14.55 3.49 -9.67
CA ALA A 186 -13.38 2.86 -10.27
C ALA A 186 -12.39 3.88 -10.84
N ALA A 187 -12.89 4.95 -11.47
CA ALA A 187 -12.06 5.99 -12.07
C ALA A 187 -11.25 6.75 -11.00
N ALA A 188 -11.90 7.15 -9.91
CA ALA A 188 -11.21 7.82 -8.81
C ALA A 188 -10.15 6.90 -8.15
N LEU A 189 -10.47 5.62 -7.94
CA LEU A 189 -9.55 4.64 -7.37
C LEU A 189 -8.32 4.43 -8.28
N GLU A 190 -8.52 4.27 -9.58
CA GLU A 190 -7.44 4.08 -10.55
C GLU A 190 -6.53 5.31 -10.61
N VAL A 191 -7.09 6.52 -10.59
CA VAL A 191 -6.32 7.77 -10.53
C VAL A 191 -5.48 7.84 -9.25
N LEU A 192 -6.04 7.48 -8.09
CA LEU A 192 -5.30 7.50 -6.82
C LEU A 192 -4.13 6.52 -6.81
N VAL A 193 -4.35 5.28 -7.28
CA VAL A 193 -3.28 4.25 -7.32
C VAL A 193 -2.20 4.62 -8.34
N THR A 194 -2.60 5.14 -9.50
CA THR A 194 -1.67 5.58 -10.55
C THR A 194 -0.82 6.78 -10.08
N ALA A 195 -1.46 7.79 -9.48
CA ALA A 195 -0.76 8.94 -8.92
C ALA A 195 0.21 8.52 -7.79
N THR A 196 -0.21 7.58 -6.95
CA THR A 196 0.65 7.05 -5.88
C THR A 196 1.86 6.29 -6.43
N SER A 197 1.67 5.48 -7.47
CA SER A 197 2.75 4.76 -8.15
C SER A 197 3.82 5.74 -8.66
N ALA A 198 3.40 6.75 -9.41
CA ALA A 198 4.28 7.79 -9.92
C ALA A 198 4.99 8.57 -8.79
N TRP A 199 4.26 8.91 -7.72
CA TRP A 199 4.84 9.64 -6.60
C TRP A 199 5.87 8.83 -5.83
N LEU A 200 5.65 7.52 -5.65
CA LEU A 200 6.62 6.64 -4.99
C LEU A 200 7.93 6.54 -5.76
N GLU A 201 7.89 6.55 -7.09
CA GLU A 201 9.10 6.62 -7.91
C GLU A 201 9.86 7.93 -7.68
N VAL A 202 9.16 9.08 -7.77
CA VAL A 202 9.75 10.40 -7.51
C VAL A 202 10.33 10.50 -6.09
N ALA A 203 9.59 10.05 -5.08
CA ALA A 203 10.02 10.06 -3.69
C ALA A 203 11.25 9.15 -3.46
N SER A 204 11.36 8.04 -4.20
CA SER A 204 12.51 7.15 -4.12
C SER A 204 13.78 7.79 -4.70
N LEU A 205 13.66 8.56 -5.79
CA LEU A 205 14.80 9.26 -6.42
C LEU A 205 15.37 10.36 -5.53
N ARG A 206 14.50 11.12 -4.85
CA ARG A 206 14.94 12.16 -3.90
C ARG A 206 15.77 11.62 -2.73
N LYS A 207 15.53 10.37 -2.33
CA LYS A 207 16.33 9.71 -1.28
C LYS A 207 17.67 9.18 -1.80
N GLN A 208 17.81 9.00 -3.11
CA GLN A 208 19.03 8.50 -3.74
C GLN A 208 19.96 9.62 -4.21
N ALA A 209 19.47 10.86 -4.31
CA ALA A 209 20.29 12.03 -4.58
C ALA A 209 21.36 12.19 -3.46
N PRO A 210 22.66 12.14 -3.78
CA PRO A 210 23.72 12.34 -2.80
C PRO A 210 23.60 13.72 -2.15
N LYS A 211 23.84 13.79 -0.82
CA LYS A 211 24.25 15.04 -0.16
C LYS A 211 25.69 15.36 -0.57
N ASP A 212 25.93 15.66 -1.84
CA ASP A 212 27.21 16.21 -2.27
C ASP A 212 27.17 17.72 -2.02
N GLY A 213 27.68 18.13 -0.85
CA GLY A 213 27.80 19.56 -0.53
C GLY A 213 27.95 19.95 0.94
N ALA A 214 28.45 19.09 1.82
CA ALA A 214 28.80 19.52 3.17
C ALA A 214 30.06 18.81 3.67
N GLY A 215 31.22 19.40 3.38
CA GLY A 215 32.46 18.99 4.01
C GLY A 215 33.73 19.48 3.33
N GLU A 216 33.90 20.78 3.11
CA GLU A 216 35.24 21.36 3.04
C GLU A 216 35.23 22.85 3.44
N ALA A 217 35.36 23.08 4.75
CA ALA A 217 35.92 24.30 5.32
C ALA A 217 36.39 23.99 6.75
N GLY A 218 37.69 23.76 6.92
CA GLY A 218 38.27 23.52 8.23
C GLY A 218 39.75 23.12 8.21
N GLY A 219 40.63 24.13 8.11
CA GLY A 219 41.87 24.28 8.89
C GLY A 219 42.85 23.09 9.09
N GLU A 220 43.99 23.22 8.42
CA GLU A 220 45.36 22.96 8.88
C GLU A 220 45.74 21.74 9.77
N ARG A 221 46.53 20.85 9.12
CA ARG A 221 47.77 20.16 9.53
C ARG A 221 47.79 19.29 10.81
N HIS A 222 47.91 17.97 10.59
CA HIS A 222 48.98 17.16 11.19
C HIS A 222 49.22 15.87 10.37
N PRO A 223 50.46 15.48 10.00
CA PRO A 223 50.71 14.26 9.23
C PRO A 223 50.96 13.09 10.19
N SER A 224 50.03 12.13 10.24
CA SER A 224 50.28 10.80 10.79
C SER A 224 50.34 9.75 9.68
N MET A 225 51.42 9.01 9.76
CA MET A 225 52.05 8.14 8.78
C MET A 225 51.42 6.74 8.84
N TRP A 226 50.79 6.27 7.75
CA TRP A 226 50.62 4.84 7.47
C TRP A 226 50.73 4.56 5.97
N PRO A 227 51.43 3.49 5.56
CA PRO A 227 51.67 3.18 4.15
C PRO A 227 50.48 2.46 3.49
N PRO A 228 50.33 2.55 2.15
CA PRO A 228 49.16 2.06 1.43
C PRO A 228 49.42 0.67 0.85
N GLN A 229 48.70 -0.37 1.28
CA GLN A 229 48.52 -1.59 0.50
C GLN A 229 47.18 -2.27 0.81
N LEU A 230 46.60 -2.86 -0.24
CA LEU A 230 45.32 -3.59 -0.33
C LEU A 230 44.06 -2.73 -0.52
N ARG A 231 44.05 -2.00 -1.65
CA ARG A 231 42.83 -1.83 -2.44
C ARG A 231 42.46 -3.18 -3.09
N ASN A 232 41.15 -3.43 -3.13
CA ASN A 232 40.42 -4.30 -4.05
C ASN A 232 40.56 -5.82 -3.91
N THR A 233 39.55 -6.41 -3.26
CA THR A 233 38.76 -7.52 -3.81
C THR A 233 37.40 -7.58 -3.11
N LEU A 234 36.37 -6.90 -3.65
CA LEU A 234 35.03 -7.45 -3.90
C LEU A 234 34.15 -6.38 -4.55
N ARG A 235 34.37 -6.18 -5.86
CA ARG A 235 33.38 -5.59 -6.76
C ARG A 235 32.70 -6.76 -7.47
N LEU A 236 31.66 -7.32 -6.87
CA LEU A 236 30.61 -8.09 -7.56
C LEU A 236 29.48 -8.35 -6.58
N MET A 237 28.26 -8.05 -7.04
CA MET A 237 26.96 -8.18 -6.36
C MET A 237 26.51 -6.99 -5.49
N GLN A 238 26.38 -5.81 -6.12
CA GLN A 238 25.27 -4.90 -5.77
C GLN A 238 24.14 -5.11 -6.79
N SER A 239 23.13 -5.88 -6.38
CA SER A 239 21.83 -5.92 -7.05
C SER A 239 21.08 -4.61 -6.72
N PRO A 240 20.60 -3.81 -7.69
CA PRO A 240 19.95 -2.52 -7.40
C PRO A 240 18.48 -2.63 -6.95
N ASN A 241 17.98 -3.82 -6.61
CA ASN A 241 16.54 -4.06 -6.50
C ASN A 241 16.08 -4.31 -5.06
N GLN A 242 16.34 -3.35 -4.16
CA GLN A 242 15.86 -3.36 -2.77
C GLN A 242 15.25 -2.00 -2.44
N ILE A 243 14.00 -1.78 -2.87
CA ILE A 243 13.12 -0.88 -2.13
C ILE A 243 12.80 -1.64 -0.84
N LEU A 244 13.54 -1.29 0.22
CA LEU A 244 13.48 -1.90 1.55
C LEU A 244 12.05 -1.79 2.12
N TRP A 245 11.25 -2.84 1.91
CA TRP A 245 10.10 -3.16 2.76
C TRP A 245 10.61 -3.68 4.11
N PHE A 246 11.19 -2.80 4.93
CA PHE A 246 11.54 -3.14 6.31
C PHE A 246 10.39 -2.77 7.24
N LEU A 247 9.58 -3.77 7.58
CA LEU A 247 8.87 -3.84 8.85
C LEU A 247 9.40 -5.07 9.60
N PRO A 248 9.65 -4.96 10.93
CA PRO A 248 10.13 -6.08 11.71
C PRO A 248 9.03 -7.14 11.81
N VAL A 249 9.35 -8.37 11.39
CA VAL A 249 8.58 -9.57 11.76
C VAL A 249 8.67 -9.70 13.28
N GLN A 250 7.63 -9.27 13.99
CA GLN A 250 7.45 -9.65 15.38
C GLN A 250 7.03 -11.12 15.40
N ARG A 251 7.92 -11.99 15.88
CA ARG A 251 7.62 -13.41 16.10
C ARG A 251 6.40 -13.53 17.01
N PRO A 252 5.43 -14.41 16.72
CA PRO A 252 4.32 -14.65 17.63
C PRO A 252 4.85 -15.22 18.94
N ARG A 253 4.47 -14.59 20.07
CA ARG A 253 4.63 -15.15 21.41
C ARG A 253 3.92 -16.50 21.45
N GLN A 254 4.68 -17.59 21.59
CA GLN A 254 4.13 -18.91 21.90
C GLN A 254 3.21 -18.81 23.12
N ARG A 255 1.92 -19.04 22.91
CA ARG A 255 0.97 -19.26 24.01
C ARG A 255 1.32 -20.58 24.66
N ARG A 256 1.67 -20.54 25.95
CA ARG A 256 1.80 -21.75 26.78
C ARG A 256 0.42 -22.45 26.85
N PRO A 257 0.35 -23.79 26.75
CA PRO A 257 -0.90 -24.51 26.93
C PRO A 257 -1.37 -24.45 28.40
N PRO A 258 -2.69 -24.52 28.66
CA PRO A 258 -3.22 -24.51 30.01
C PRO A 258 -2.83 -25.78 30.77
N MET A 259 -2.40 -25.58 32.01
CA MET A 259 -2.07 -26.62 32.97
C MET A 259 -3.38 -27.30 33.42
N ILE A 260 -3.54 -28.58 33.08
CA ILE A 260 -4.64 -29.42 33.55
C ILE A 260 -4.43 -29.67 35.05
N LEU A 261 -5.34 -29.15 35.89
CA LEU A 261 -5.39 -29.48 37.32
C LEU A 261 -6.26 -30.74 37.54
N PRO A 262 -5.84 -31.65 38.43
CA PRO A 262 -6.54 -32.91 38.65
C PRO A 262 -7.80 -32.74 39.51
N SER A 263 -8.77 -33.59 39.18
CA SER A 263 -10.01 -33.90 39.86
C SER A 263 -9.90 -33.98 41.40
N CYS A 264 -10.75 -33.22 42.10
CA CYS A 264 -11.12 -33.47 43.50
C CYS A 264 -12.62 -33.81 43.58
N ARG A 265 -12.93 -35.10 43.80
CA ARG A 265 -14.16 -35.54 44.49
C ARG A 265 -13.95 -35.38 46.00
N PRO A 266 -14.96 -35.04 46.82
CA PRO A 266 -15.71 -36.13 47.46
C PRO A 266 -17.19 -35.87 47.87
N LYS A 267 -17.89 -37.02 47.96
CA LYS A 267 -18.91 -37.48 48.94
C LYS A 267 -20.29 -36.80 49.07
N LYS A 268 -21.28 -37.58 48.60
CA LYS A 268 -22.52 -38.04 49.26
C LYS A 268 -23.23 -37.05 50.21
N ARG A 269 -24.47 -36.69 49.84
CA ARG A 269 -25.57 -36.63 50.80
C ARG A 269 -26.81 -37.32 50.22
N ILE A 270 -27.27 -38.30 50.99
CA ILE A 270 -28.49 -39.06 50.84
C ILE A 270 -29.66 -38.14 51.17
N SER A 271 -30.70 -38.11 50.34
CA SER A 271 -32.07 -37.86 50.79
C SER A 271 -33.05 -38.57 49.86
N THR A 272 -33.75 -39.53 50.45
CA THR A 272 -34.83 -40.37 49.96
C THR A 272 -36.17 -39.64 49.89
N ALA A 273 -37.10 -40.25 49.12
CA ALA A 273 -38.56 -40.02 49.00
C ALA A 273 -38.98 -39.02 47.91
N ARG A 274 -40.01 -39.25 47.08
CA ARG A 274 -41.03 -40.32 46.96
C ARG A 274 -41.68 -40.22 45.57
N LEU A 275 -42.29 -41.31 45.11
CA LEU A 275 -43.00 -41.50 43.83
C LEU A 275 -44.17 -40.53 43.55
N SER A 276 -44.39 -40.19 42.27
CA SER A 276 -45.67 -40.32 41.51
C SER A 276 -45.46 -39.82 40.06
N VAL A 277 -45.38 -40.69 39.04
CA VAL A 277 -46.47 -41.10 38.13
C VAL A 277 -47.13 -39.93 37.37
N SER A 278 -46.83 -39.80 36.06
CA SER A 278 -47.58 -39.08 35.00
C SER A 278 -48.92 -39.80 34.66
N PRO A 279 -49.77 -39.42 33.67
CA PRO A 279 -49.72 -38.37 32.62
C PRO A 279 -51.08 -37.66 32.30
N GLY A 280 -51.10 -36.79 31.27
CA GLY A 280 -52.29 -36.30 30.53
C GLY A 280 -52.12 -34.82 30.13
N CYS A 281 -52.04 -34.38 28.86
CA CYS A 281 -53.02 -34.48 27.76
C CYS A 281 -54.45 -34.33 28.27
N TRP A 282 -55.00 -33.11 28.26
CA TRP A 282 -55.77 -32.44 27.19
C TRP A 282 -55.76 -30.92 27.50
#